data_AF-A0A4Q5RMR3-F1
#
_entry.id   AF-A0A4Q5RMR3-F1
#
_cell.length_a   1.000
_cell.length_b   1.000
_cell.length_c   1.000
_cell.angle_alpha   90.00
_cell.angle_beta   90.00
_cell.angle_gamma   90.00
#
_symmetry.space_group_name_H-M   'P 1'
#
loop_
_entity.id
_entity.type
_entity.pdbx_description
1 polymer ?
#
loop_
_entity_poly.entity_id
_entity_poly.type
_entity_poly.pdbx_seq_one_letter_code
_entity_poly.pdbx_strand_id
1 'polypeptide(L)'
;MTNEELKQRFRKLMATNQPLNEITTLFNQALDCPELKIKEDNGNDYRLAKIIWHAMLLEMAEQCCPYSESSMELSGKLQEYYRKKAGRVK
;
A
#
# COMPACT_ATOMS: atom_id res chain seq x y z
N MET A 1 -11.75 14.25 17.46
CA MET A 1 -11.89 12.83 17.07
C MET A 1 -11.05 11.99 18.00
N THR A 2 -11.65 11.03 18.69
CA THR A 2 -10.96 10.07 19.55
C THR A 2 -10.37 8.90 18.75
N ASN A 3 -9.52 8.08 19.37
CA ASN A 3 -8.96 6.89 18.72
C ASN A 3 -10.05 5.89 18.30
N GLU A 4 -11.09 5.69 19.11
CA GLU A 4 -12.19 4.78 18.79
C GLU A 4 -13.07 5.32 17.65
N GLU A 5 -13.33 6.63 17.64
CA GLU A 5 -14.02 7.29 16.52
C GLU A 5 -13.23 7.17 15.21
N LEU A 6 -11.90 7.34 15.26
CA LEU A 6 -11.04 7.15 14.09
C LEU A 6 -11.06 5.71 13.60
N LYS A 7 -11.00 4.71 14.50
CA LYS A 7 -11.09 3.30 14.13
C LYS A 7 -12.42 2.98 13.44
N GLN A 8 -13.53 3.46 13.99
CA GLN A 8 -14.86 3.26 13.40
C GLN A 8 -14.97 3.94 12.04
N ARG A 9 -14.50 5.19 11.93
CA ARG A 9 -14.47 5.94 10.67
C ARG A 9 -13.61 5.24 9.62
N PHE A 10 -12.42 4.78 9.99
CA PHE A 10 -11.52 4.06 9.09
C PHE A 10 -12.18 2.79 8.56
N ARG A 11 -12.75 1.95 9.44
CA ARG A 11 -13.48 0.74 9.03
C ARG A 11 -14.61 1.05 8.06
N LYS A 12 -15.41 2.08 8.36
CA LYS A 12 -16.52 2.51 7.49
C LYS A 12 -16.01 2.96 6.12
N LEU A 13 -14.99 3.82 6.08
CA LEU A 13 -14.41 4.31 4.82
C LEU A 13 -13.82 3.17 3.98
N MET A 14 -13.10 2.24 4.59
CA MET A 14 -12.56 1.06 3.90
C MET A 14 -13.64 0.10 3.40
N ALA A 15 -14.80 0.07 4.07
CA ALA A 15 -15.95 -0.73 3.62
C ALA A 15 -16.77 -0.05 2.52
N THR A 16 -16.85 1.28 2.51
CA THR A 16 -17.60 2.05 1.51
C THR A 16 -16.81 2.27 0.22
N ASN A 17 -15.51 2.55 0.33
CA ASN A 17 -14.60 2.65 -0.80
C ASN A 17 -13.66 1.46 -0.76
N GLN A 18 -14.20 0.26 -0.98
CA GLN A 18 -13.40 -0.96 -0.94
C GLN A 18 -12.26 -0.82 -1.95
N PRO A 19 -11.00 -0.78 -1.49
CA PRO A 19 -9.87 -0.70 -2.40
C PRO A 19 -9.75 -1.96 -3.24
N LEU A 20 -10.58 -2.98 -3.00
CA LEU A 20 -10.64 -4.22 -3.75
C LEU A 20 -10.86 -4.00 -5.26
N ASN A 21 -11.67 -3.03 -5.68
CA ASN A 21 -11.88 -2.78 -7.11
C ASN A 21 -10.63 -2.17 -7.77
N GLU A 22 -10.00 -1.22 -7.09
CA GLU A 22 -8.77 -0.57 -7.53
C GLU A 22 -7.59 -1.56 -7.52
N ILE A 23 -7.41 -2.30 -6.43
CA ILE A 23 -6.43 -3.39 -6.30
C ILE A 23 -6.64 -4.43 -7.41
N THR A 24 -7.87 -4.85 -7.68
CA THR A 24 -8.15 -5.82 -8.76
C THR A 24 -7.73 -5.27 -10.12
N THR A 25 -8.03 -3.99 -10.38
CA THR A 25 -7.66 -3.33 -11.62
C THR A 25 -6.15 -3.24 -11.78
N LEU A 26 -5.45 -2.73 -10.76
CA LEU A 26 -4.00 -2.57 -10.76
C LEU A 26 -3.29 -3.93 -10.79
N PHE A 27 -3.85 -4.96 -10.15
CA PHE A 27 -3.31 -6.31 -10.19
C PHE A 27 -3.40 -6.90 -11.61
N ASN A 28 -4.54 -6.75 -12.29
CA ASN A 28 -4.68 -7.20 -13.67
C ASN A 28 -3.69 -6.48 -14.60
N GLN A 29 -3.51 -5.16 -14.43
CA GLN A 29 -2.49 -4.40 -15.17
C GLN A 29 -1.07 -4.89 -14.88
N ALA A 30 -0.77 -5.27 -13.63
CA ALA A 30 0.51 -5.88 -13.30
C ALA A 30 0.68 -7.22 -14.04
N LEU A 31 -0.35 -8.06 -14.15
CA LEU A 31 -0.25 -9.32 -14.90
C LEU A 31 0.06 -9.13 -16.39
N ASP A 32 -0.34 -7.98 -16.96
CA ASP A 32 -0.06 -7.61 -18.34
C ASP A 32 1.35 -6.98 -18.54
N CYS A 33 2.09 -6.73 -17.47
CA CYS A 33 3.42 -6.10 -17.52
C CYS A 33 4.50 -7.09 -18.00
N PRO A 34 5.12 -6.85 -19.18
CA PRO A 34 6.14 -7.76 -19.71
C PRO A 34 7.43 -7.81 -18.87
N GLU A 35 7.73 -6.75 -18.10
CA GLU A 35 8.93 -6.64 -17.26
C GLU A 35 8.87 -7.51 -16.00
N LEU A 36 7.68 -7.87 -15.52
CA LEU A 36 7.52 -8.68 -14.31
C LEU A 36 8.00 -10.13 -14.48
N LYS A 37 8.27 -10.58 -15.73
CA LYS A 37 8.85 -11.90 -16.03
C LYS A 37 8.17 -13.03 -15.25
N ILE A 38 6.83 -12.99 -15.20
CA ILE A 38 6.01 -13.89 -14.36
C ILE A 38 6.34 -15.37 -14.60
N LYS A 39 6.67 -15.73 -15.85
CA LYS A 39 7.04 -17.10 -16.24
C LYS A 39 8.39 -17.57 -15.68
N GLU A 40 9.25 -16.64 -15.26
CA GLU A 40 10.55 -16.93 -14.63
C GLU A 40 10.43 -17.02 -13.10
N ASP A 41 9.28 -16.67 -12.51
CA ASP A 41 9.04 -16.79 -11.08
C ASP A 41 8.83 -18.25 -10.69
N ASN A 42 9.68 -18.75 -9.79
CA ASN A 42 9.64 -20.14 -9.35
C ASN A 42 8.64 -20.40 -8.22
N GLY A 43 7.90 -19.37 -7.79
CA GLY A 43 6.88 -19.43 -6.74
C GLY A 43 7.40 -19.79 -5.33
N ASN A 44 8.72 -19.91 -5.15
CA ASN A 44 9.31 -20.36 -3.89
C ASN A 44 9.52 -19.22 -2.89
N ASP A 45 9.31 -17.97 -3.31
CA ASP A 45 9.37 -16.82 -2.43
C ASP A 45 8.25 -15.81 -2.71
N TYR A 46 8.17 -14.79 -1.86
CA TYR A 46 7.18 -13.72 -1.97
C TYR A 46 7.71 -12.52 -2.76
N ARG A 47 8.80 -12.64 -3.52
CA ARG A 47 9.49 -11.50 -4.14
C ARG A 47 8.56 -10.82 -5.15
N LEU A 48 8.04 -11.57 -6.11
CA LEU A 48 7.18 -11.01 -7.16
C LEU A 48 5.88 -10.46 -6.57
N ALA A 49 5.25 -11.20 -5.66
CA ALA A 49 4.06 -10.74 -4.94
C ALA A 49 4.30 -9.42 -4.18
N LYS A 50 5.46 -9.26 -3.53
CA LYS A 50 5.83 -8.01 -2.84
C LYS A 50 6.09 -6.86 -3.80
N ILE A 51 6.69 -7.12 -4.96
CA ILE A 51 6.92 -6.09 -5.99
C ILE A 51 5.57 -5.58 -6.51
N ILE A 52 4.68 -6.49 -6.90
CA ILE A 52 3.32 -6.15 -7.37
C ILE A 52 2.58 -5.38 -6.29
N TRP A 53 2.56 -5.89 -5.06
CA TRP A 53 1.89 -5.23 -3.94
C TRP A 53 2.45 -3.82 -3.66
N HIS A 54 3.77 -3.66 -3.72
CA HIS A 54 4.41 -2.36 -3.51
C HIS A 54 4.02 -1.36 -4.61
N ALA A 55 4.05 -1.77 -5.88
CA ALA A 55 3.68 -0.93 -7.01
C ALA A 55 2.22 -0.48 -6.92
N MET A 56 1.29 -1.38 -6.60
CA MET A 56 -0.13 -1.03 -6.41
C MET A 56 -0.30 0.01 -5.30
N LEU A 57 0.35 -0.18 -4.15
CA LEU A 57 0.25 0.78 -3.04
C LEU A 57 0.82 2.16 -3.39
N LEU A 58 1.86 2.23 -4.23
CA LEU A 58 2.39 3.51 -4.71
C LEU A 58 1.41 4.20 -5.66
N GLU A 59 0.84 3.48 -6.62
CA GLU A 59 -0.15 4.02 -7.57
C GLU A 59 -1.39 4.53 -6.83
N MET A 60 -1.95 3.73 -5.91
CA MET A 60 -3.06 4.15 -5.06
C MET A 60 -2.71 5.38 -4.20
N ALA A 61 -1.46 5.45 -3.73
CA ALA A 61 -1.00 6.60 -2.99
C ALA A 61 -0.95 7.84 -3.89
N GLU A 62 -0.41 7.77 -5.12
CA GLU A 62 -0.38 8.90 -6.05
C GLU A 62 -1.79 9.46 -6.33
N GLN A 63 -2.77 8.58 -6.53
CA GLN A 63 -4.17 8.96 -6.76
C GLN A 63 -4.83 9.64 -5.55
N CYS A 64 -4.36 9.35 -4.32
CA CYS A 64 -4.89 9.94 -3.09
C CYS A 64 -4.41 11.38 -2.83
N CYS A 65 -3.66 12.01 -3.75
CA CYS A 65 -3.10 13.35 -3.60
C CYS A 65 -2.31 13.57 -2.27
N PRO A 66 -1.34 12.69 -1.92
CA PRO A 66 -0.50 12.81 -0.73
C PRO A 66 0.45 14.01 -0.81
N TYR A 67 0.46 14.75 -1.92
CA TYR A 67 1.32 15.90 -2.18
C TYR A 67 0.95 17.19 -1.45
N SER A 68 0.02 17.15 -0.49
CA SER A 68 0.11 18.15 0.58
C SER A 68 1.36 17.81 1.41
N GLU A 69 2.25 18.78 1.59
CA GLU A 69 3.49 18.62 2.37
C GLU A 69 3.23 17.92 3.73
N SER A 70 2.06 18.20 4.32
CA SER A 70 1.55 17.56 5.55
C SER A 70 1.33 16.04 5.47
N SER A 71 0.85 15.51 4.34
CA SER A 71 0.52 14.08 4.21
C SER A 71 1.76 13.23 3.98
N MET A 72 2.72 13.75 3.19
CA MET A 72 4.05 13.15 3.04
C MET A 72 4.79 13.08 4.38
N GLU A 73 4.80 14.19 5.13
CA GLU A 73 5.46 14.24 6.44
C GLU A 73 4.84 13.25 7.44
N LEU A 74 3.50 13.18 7.50
CA LEU A 74 2.78 12.24 8.37
C LEU A 74 3.05 10.77 7.99
N SER A 75 3.06 10.45 6.69
CA SER A 75 3.40 9.12 6.19
C SER A 75 4.82 8.72 6.57
N GLY A 76 5.79 9.64 6.42
CA GLY A 76 7.18 9.43 6.82
C GLY A 76 7.33 9.16 8.32
N LYS A 77 6.69 9.97 9.17
CA LYS A 77 6.68 9.78 10.64
C LYS A 77 6.08 8.43 11.03
N LEU A 78 5.00 8.02 10.38
CA LEU A 78 4.36 6.73 10.64
C LEU A 78 5.25 5.55 10.21
N GLN A 79 5.93 5.67 9.07
CA GLN A 79 6.90 4.67 8.61
C GLN A 79 8.08 4.54 9.58
N GLU A 80 8.61 5.67 10.08
CA GLU A 80 9.67 5.69 11.07
C GLU A 80 9.23 4.99 12.37
N TYR A 81 8.01 5.28 12.84
CA TYR A 81 7.43 4.59 14.00
C TYR A 81 7.36 3.08 13.78
N TYR A 82 6.91 2.60 12.62
CA TYR A 82 6.89 1.17 12.31
C TYR A 82 8.29 0.55 12.30
N ARG A 83 9.28 1.26 11.76
CA ARG A 83 10.68 0.79 11.75
C ARG A 83 11.26 0.68 13.16
N LYS A 84 11.03 1.68 14.02
CA LYS A 84 11.45 1.66 15.43
C LYS A 84 10.77 0.52 16.20
N LYS A 85 9.45 0.37 16.04
CA LYS A 85 8.69 -0.73 16.67
C LYS A 85 9.16 -2.12 16.23
N ALA A 86 9.62 -2.25 14.99
CA ALA A 86 10.19 -3.48 14.45
C ALA A 86 11.68 -3.68 14.76
N GLY A 87 12.32 -2.77 15.52
CA GLY A 87 13.75 -2.85 15.85
C GLY A 87 14.70 -2.60 14.66
N ARG A 88 14.21 -2.00 13.57
CA ARG A 88 14.99 -1.77 12.34
C ARG A 88 15.78 -0.46 12.36
N VAL A 89 15.45 0.44 13.29
CA VAL A 89 16.12 1.72 13.51
C VAL A 89 16.21 1.93 15.03
N LYS A 90 17.36 2.42 15.51
CA LYS A 90 17.61 2.71 16.93
C LYS A 90 16.97 4.01 17.37
#